data_AF-A0A3P8JQP5-F1
#
_entry.id   AF-A0A3P8JQP5-F1
#
_cell.length_a   1.000
_cell.length_b   1.000
_cell.length_c   1.000
_cell.angle_alpha   90.00
_cell.angle_beta   90.00
_cell.angle_gamma   90.00
#
_symmetry.space_group_name_H-M   'P 1'
#
loop_
_entity.id
_entity.type
_entity.pdbx_description
1 polymer ?
#
loop_
_entity_poly.entity_id
_entity_poly.type
_entity_poly.pdbx_seq_one_letter_code
_entity_poly.pdbx_strand_id
1 'polypeptide(L)'
;MKRAVVVFSGGQDSTTCLVQALKQYDEVHCVTFDYGQRHRAEIDVARELALKLGAVAHKVLDVTLLNELAVSSLTRDSIPVPDYEPDASGIPNTFVPGRNILLLTLTAIYAYQVKAEAIITGVCETDFSGIPTAGTSS
;
A
#
# COMPACT_ATOMS: atom_id res chain seq x y z
N MET A 1 16.56 18.30 12.55
CA MET A 1 15.28 18.34 11.83
C MET A 1 14.88 16.89 11.61
N LYS A 2 13.80 16.44 12.26
CA LYS A 2 13.31 15.07 12.21
C LYS A 2 12.48 14.87 10.95
N ARG A 3 12.76 13.81 10.20
CA ARG A 3 12.11 13.52 8.92
C ARG A 3 11.52 12.13 8.88
N ALA A 4 10.32 12.01 8.35
CA ALA A 4 9.66 10.72 8.14
C ALA A 4 9.19 10.54 6.70
N VAL A 5 9.12 9.28 6.27
CA VAL A 5 8.39 8.87 5.06
C VAL A 5 7.17 8.07 5.47
N VAL A 6 5.99 8.49 5.02
CA VAL A 6 4.73 7.78 5.21
C VAL A 6 4.39 7.01 3.94
N VAL A 7 4.16 5.70 4.07
CA VAL A 7 3.52 4.90 3.03
C VAL A 7 2.05 5.32 2.96
N PHE A 8 1.66 5.92 1.84
CA PHE A 8 0.42 6.66 1.71
C PHE A 8 -0.41 6.16 0.51
N SER A 9 -1.65 5.75 0.74
CA SER A 9 -2.60 5.36 -0.31
C SER A 9 -3.75 6.35 -0.48
N GLY A 10 -3.92 7.29 0.46
CA GLY A 10 -5.11 8.16 0.53
C GLY A 10 -6.29 7.52 1.27
N GLY A 11 -6.19 6.23 1.64
CA GLY A 11 -7.16 5.57 2.51
C GLY A 11 -7.09 6.05 3.95
N GLN A 12 -8.10 5.69 4.76
CA GLN A 12 -8.28 6.14 6.14
C GLN A 12 -7.03 5.90 7.01
N ASP A 13 -6.47 4.69 6.99
CA ASP A 13 -5.36 4.32 7.87
C ASP A 13 -4.08 5.09 7.51
N SER A 14 -3.75 5.12 6.22
CA SER A 14 -2.60 5.87 5.72
C SER A 14 -2.73 7.39 5.94
N THR A 15 -3.97 7.91 5.89
CA THR A 15 -4.28 9.31 6.23
C THR A 15 -4.11 9.59 7.71
N THR A 16 -4.53 8.68 8.57
CA THR A 16 -4.32 8.76 10.02
C THR A 16 -2.83 8.76 10.34
N CYS A 17 -2.05 7.86 9.71
CA CYS A 17 -0.59 7.84 9.83
C CYS A 17 0.05 9.17 9.42
N LEU A 18 -0.37 9.77 8.29
CA LEU A 18 0.14 11.06 7.85
C LEU A 18 -0.17 12.18 8.86
N VAL A 19 -1.42 12.29 9.30
CA VAL A 19 -1.84 13.31 10.27
C VAL A 19 -1.10 13.17 11.59
N GLN A 20 -0.82 11.94 12.03
CA GLN A 20 0.00 11.69 13.21
C GLN A 20 1.47 12.06 12.98
N ALA A 21 2.06 11.68 11.84
CA ALA A 21 3.44 11.98 11.49
C ALA A 21 3.72 13.49 11.46
N LEU A 22 2.79 14.27 10.90
CA LEU A 22 2.89 15.73 10.81
C LEU A 22 2.92 16.43 12.18
N LYS A 23 2.50 15.76 13.26
CA LYS A 23 2.60 16.27 14.63
C LYS A 23 3.92 15.90 15.31
N GLN A 24 4.65 14.93 14.78
CA GLN A 24 5.81 14.31 15.42
C GLN A 24 7.15 14.63 14.71
N TYR A 25 7.09 14.95 13.42
CA TYR A 25 8.24 15.19 12.56
C TYR A 25 8.18 16.59 11.95
N ASP A 26 9.35 17.17 11.71
CA ASP A 26 9.48 18.52 11.15
C ASP A 26 9.21 18.53 9.64
N GLU A 27 9.58 17.45 8.93
CA GLU A 27 9.25 17.27 7.51
C GLU A 27 8.75 15.84 7.26
N VAL A 28 7.63 15.73 6.53
CA VAL A 28 7.02 14.44 6.20
C VAL A 28 6.90 14.32 4.68
N HIS A 29 7.48 13.25 4.14
CA HIS A 29 7.30 12.86 2.75
C HIS A 29 6.27 11.73 2.67
N CYS A 30 5.55 11.65 1.56
CA CYS A 30 4.66 10.53 1.26
C CYS A 30 5.19 9.69 0.09
N VAL A 31 4.90 8.39 0.11
CA VAL A 31 5.14 7.46 -0.99
C VAL A 31 3.86 6.69 -1.30
N THR A 32 3.42 6.72 -2.55
CA THR A 32 2.35 5.85 -3.08
C THR A 32 2.93 4.87 -4.10
N PHE A 33 2.38 3.66 -4.12
CA PHE A 33 2.77 2.62 -5.07
C PHE A 33 1.72 2.49 -6.19
N ASP A 34 2.17 2.62 -7.44
CA ASP A 34 1.36 2.42 -8.64
C ASP A 34 1.52 0.98 -9.13
N TYR A 35 0.46 0.18 -9.03
CA TYR A 35 0.43 -1.21 -9.52
C TYR A 35 0.08 -1.30 -11.01
N GLY A 36 -0.09 -0.17 -11.71
CA GLY A 36 -0.60 -0.12 -13.07
C GLY A 36 -2.12 -0.21 -13.14
N GLN A 37 -2.83 0.12 -12.06
CA GLN A 37 -4.29 0.14 -12.06
C GLN A 37 -4.86 1.10 -13.12
N ARG A 38 -5.97 0.68 -13.74
CA ARG A 38 -6.62 1.38 -14.87
C ARG A 38 -7.13 2.78 -14.52
N HIS A 39 -7.39 3.04 -13.23
CA HIS A 39 -7.86 4.33 -12.74
C HIS A 39 -6.78 4.98 -11.87
N ARG A 40 -5.96 5.84 -12.49
CA ARG A 40 -4.93 6.64 -11.79
C ARG A 40 -5.49 7.78 -10.94
N ALA A 41 -6.79 8.06 -11.04
CA ALA A 41 -7.46 9.12 -10.29
C ALA A 41 -7.24 8.98 -8.77
N GLU A 42 -7.23 7.76 -8.23
CA GLU A 42 -6.97 7.54 -6.79
C GLU A 42 -5.56 7.98 -6.37
N ILE A 43 -4.55 7.76 -7.22
CA ILE A 43 -3.17 8.20 -6.95
C ILE A 43 -3.09 9.73 -6.97
N ASP A 44 -3.79 10.37 -7.91
CA ASP A 44 -3.82 11.82 -8.02
C ASP A 44 -4.53 12.44 -6.82
N VAL A 45 -5.67 11.87 -6.39
CA VAL A 45 -6.37 12.26 -5.15
C VAL A 45 -5.48 12.07 -3.93
N ALA A 46 -4.78 10.95 -3.82
CA ALA A 46 -3.84 10.72 -2.73
C ALA A 46 -2.71 11.77 -2.72
N ARG A 47 -2.17 12.12 -3.89
CA ARG A 47 -1.16 13.18 -4.03
C ARG A 47 -1.67 14.53 -3.56
N GLU A 48 -2.84 14.94 -4.06
CA GLU A 48 -3.46 16.20 -3.68
C GLU A 48 -3.76 16.25 -2.18
N LEU A 49 -4.29 15.16 -1.62
CA LEU A 49 -4.60 15.06 -0.20
C LEU A 49 -3.35 15.18 0.67
N ALA A 50 -2.27 14.47 0.34
CA ALA A 50 -1.03 14.51 1.11
C ALA A 50 -0.43 15.92 1.13
N LEU A 51 -0.35 16.58 -0.03
CA LEU A 51 0.16 17.94 -0.13
C LEU A 51 -0.74 18.94 0.61
N LYS A 52 -2.07 18.79 0.49
CA LYS A 52 -3.05 19.61 1.21
C LYS A 52 -2.92 19.49 2.73
N LEU A 53 -2.58 18.30 3.23
CA LEU A 53 -2.38 18.05 4.66
C LEU A 53 -1.03 18.56 5.18
N GLY A 54 -0.08 18.87 4.32
CA GLY A 54 1.22 19.45 4.70
C GLY A 54 2.42 18.54 4.49
N ALA A 55 2.29 17.44 3.74
CA ALA A 55 3.46 16.69 3.28
C ALA A 55 4.32 17.57 2.37
N VAL A 56 5.65 17.56 2.55
CA VAL A 56 6.56 18.40 1.77
C VAL A 56 6.74 17.91 0.34
N ALA A 57 6.55 16.60 0.12
CA ALA A 57 6.60 15.97 -1.18
C ALA A 57 5.85 14.64 -1.18
N HIS A 58 5.38 14.24 -2.36
CA HIS A 58 4.71 12.96 -2.56
C HIS A 58 5.32 12.24 -3.76
N LYS A 59 6.03 11.14 -3.49
CA LYS A 59 6.64 10.29 -4.51
C LYS A 59 5.66 9.18 -4.92
N VAL A 60 5.48 9.00 -6.22
CA VAL A 60 4.79 7.82 -6.76
C VAL A 60 5.85 6.87 -7.31
N LEU A 61 5.80 5.61 -6.90
CA LEU A 61 6.70 4.55 -7.33
C LEU A 61 5.93 3.51 -8.14
N ASP A 62 6.36 3.30 -9.37
CA ASP A 62 5.85 2.23 -10.22
C ASP A 62 6.34 0.87 -9.66
N VAL A 63 5.38 -0.02 -9.38
CA VAL A 63 5.64 -1.39 -8.92
C VAL A 63 4.91 -2.41 -9.80
N THR A 64 4.63 -2.06 -11.06
CA THR A 64 4.01 -2.95 -12.06
C THR A 64 4.78 -4.26 -12.25
N LEU A 65 6.09 -4.30 -11.96
CA LEU A 65 6.88 -5.52 -11.91
C LEU A 65 6.29 -6.60 -10.98
N LEU A 66 5.56 -6.22 -9.94
CA LEU A 66 4.89 -7.17 -9.04
C LEU A 66 3.83 -8.00 -9.78
N ASN A 67 3.25 -7.46 -10.85
CA ASN A 67 2.28 -8.18 -11.66
C ASN A 67 2.96 -9.38 -12.35
N GLU A 68 4.23 -9.29 -12.74
CA GLU A 68 5.00 -10.41 -13.30
C GLU A 68 5.30 -11.50 -12.27
N LEU A 69 5.39 -11.12 -10.99
CA LEU A 69 5.69 -12.02 -9.88
C LEU A 69 4.43 -12.67 -9.27
N ALA A 70 3.25 -12.13 -9.59
CA ALA A 70 1.96 -12.62 -9.11
C ALA A 70 1.30 -13.53 -10.14
N VAL A 71 1.15 -14.82 -9.81
CA VAL A 71 0.30 -15.73 -10.58
C VAL A 71 -1.15 -15.48 -10.20
N SER A 72 -1.80 -14.48 -10.79
CA SER A 72 -3.21 -14.24 -10.49
C SER A 72 -3.90 -13.30 -11.47
N SER A 73 -4.71 -13.85 -12.37
CA SER A 73 -5.71 -13.18 -13.24
C SER A 73 -5.32 -11.95 -14.08
N LEU A 74 -4.16 -11.32 -13.88
CA LEU A 74 -3.67 -10.11 -14.56
C LEU A 74 -2.58 -10.43 -15.59
N THR A 75 -2.01 -11.64 -15.56
CA THR A 75 -0.87 -12.07 -16.40
C THR A 75 -1.20 -13.16 -17.42
N ARG A 76 -2.45 -13.64 -17.48
CA ARG A 76 -2.90 -14.55 -18.53
C ARG A 76 -4.26 -14.14 -19.07
N ASP A 77 -4.29 -13.61 -20.28
CA ASP A 77 -5.51 -13.38 -21.10
C ASP A 77 -6.29 -14.67 -21.44
N SER A 78 -5.95 -15.82 -20.85
CA SER A 78 -6.42 -17.15 -21.27
C SER A 78 -6.99 -18.02 -20.15
N ILE A 79 -7.29 -17.48 -18.97
CA ILE A 79 -7.97 -18.24 -17.91
C ILE A 79 -9.30 -17.54 -17.59
N PRO A 80 -10.46 -18.22 -17.71
CA PRO A 80 -11.73 -17.66 -17.30
C PRO A 80 -11.64 -17.20 -15.85
N VAL A 81 -12.02 -15.95 -15.57
CA VAL A 81 -12.27 -15.52 -14.20
C VAL A 81 -13.41 -16.42 -13.70
N PRO A 82 -13.20 -17.29 -12.69
CA PRO A 82 -14.30 -18.08 -12.16
C PRO A 82 -15.36 -17.11 -11.64
N ASP A 83 -16.63 -17.39 -11.91
CA ASP A 83 -17.72 -16.68 -11.27
C ASP A 83 -17.50 -16.69 -9.75
N TYR A 84 -17.81 -15.56 -9.10
CA TYR A 84 -17.66 -15.39 -7.67
C TYR A 84 -18.38 -16.51 -6.93
N GLU A 85 -17.63 -17.46 -6.37
CA GLU A 85 -18.16 -18.47 -5.44
C GLU A 85 -18.10 -17.89 -4.02
N PRO A 86 -19.25 -17.69 -3.35
CA PRO A 86 -19.32 -17.11 -2.01
C PRO A 86 -18.60 -17.96 -0.93
N ASP A 87 -18.28 -19.22 -1.26
CA ASP A 87 -17.76 -20.23 -0.33
C ASP A 87 -16.26 -20.51 -0.51
N ALA A 88 -15.58 -19.81 -1.43
CA ALA A 88 -14.14 -19.93 -1.56
C ALA A 88 -13.45 -19.24 -0.37
N SER A 89 -13.01 -20.04 0.60
CA SER A 89 -12.02 -19.69 1.64
C SER A 89 -10.63 -19.35 1.07
N GLY A 90 -10.60 -18.78 -0.13
CA GLY A 90 -9.44 -18.55 -0.95
C GLY A 90 -8.88 -17.16 -0.73
N ILE A 91 -7.56 -17.12 -0.55
CA ILE A 91 -6.75 -15.91 -0.67
C ILE A 91 -7.17 -15.19 -1.97
N PRO A 92 -7.46 -13.86 -1.94
CA PRO A 92 -7.83 -13.12 -3.13
C PRO A 92 -6.82 -13.37 -4.24
N ASN A 93 -7.29 -13.57 -5.47
CA ASN A 93 -6.38 -13.79 -6.60
C ASN A 93 -5.30 -12.70 -6.61
N THR A 94 -5.62 -11.43 -6.37
CA THR A 94 -4.66 -10.32 -6.32
C THR A 94 -3.61 -10.34 -5.19
N PHE A 95 -3.54 -11.39 -4.37
CA PHE A 95 -2.57 -11.50 -3.29
C PHE A 95 -1.18 -11.87 -3.81
N VAL A 96 -0.18 -11.07 -3.42
CA VAL A 96 1.22 -11.32 -3.75
C VAL A 96 2.00 -11.56 -2.46
N PRO A 97 2.48 -12.80 -2.20
CA PRO A 97 3.22 -13.09 -0.98
C PRO A 97 4.49 -12.24 -0.91
N GLY A 98 4.75 -11.65 0.25
CA GLY A 98 5.93 -10.81 0.47
C GLY A 98 5.90 -9.43 -0.19
N ARG A 99 4.79 -9.00 -0.82
CA ARG A 99 4.65 -7.64 -1.41
C ARG A 99 5.11 -6.55 -0.46
N ASN A 100 4.65 -6.57 0.79
CA ASN A 100 4.98 -5.53 1.76
C ASN A 100 6.48 -5.45 2.09
N ILE A 101 7.23 -6.55 1.95
CA ILE A 101 8.69 -6.52 2.06
C ILE A 101 9.27 -5.64 0.95
N LEU A 102 8.88 -5.87 -0.30
CA LEU A 102 9.32 -5.05 -1.43
C LEU A 102 8.94 -3.57 -1.24
N LEU A 103 7.70 -3.30 -0.85
CA LEU A 103 7.22 -1.92 -0.65
C LEU A 103 8.03 -1.21 0.45
N LEU A 104 8.28 -1.87 1.58
CA LEU A 104 9.09 -1.31 2.65
C LEU A 104 10.55 -1.14 2.23
N THR A 105 11.12 -2.05 1.44
CA THR A 105 12.46 -1.90 0.86
C THR A 105 12.55 -0.67 -0.03
N LEU A 106 11.60 -0.47 -0.95
CA LEU A 106 11.55 0.70 -1.82
C LEU A 106 11.36 2.00 -1.02
N THR A 107 10.51 1.98 0.00
CA THR A 107 10.30 3.11 0.90
C THR A 107 11.57 3.44 1.67
N ALA A 108 12.31 2.43 2.14
CA ALA A 108 13.57 2.62 2.84
C ALA A 108 14.66 3.22 1.97
N ILE A 109 14.75 2.80 0.69
CA ILE A 109 15.65 3.41 -0.29
C ILE A 109 15.29 4.89 -0.48
N TYR A 110 14.00 5.22 -0.64
CA TYR A 110 13.58 6.61 -0.77
C TYR A 110 13.84 7.42 0.51
N ALA A 111 13.54 6.85 1.69
CA ALA A 111 13.80 7.44 2.99
C ALA A 111 15.29 7.79 3.16
N TYR A 112 16.19 6.90 2.77
CA TYR A 112 17.63 7.16 2.76
C TYR A 112 17.99 8.38 1.90
N GLN A 113 17.44 8.49 0.68
CA GLN A 113 17.71 9.61 -0.22
C GLN A 113 17.25 10.96 0.33
N VAL A 114 16.10 10.99 1.03
CA VAL A 114 15.56 12.21 1.65
C VAL A 114 16.08 12.44 3.08
N LYS A 115 16.96 11.56 3.57
CA LYS A 115 17.51 11.56 4.94
C LYS A 115 16.42 11.49 6.02
N ALA A 116 15.39 10.68 5.79
CA ALA A 116 14.38 10.37 6.78
C ALA A 116 14.90 9.34 7.78
N GLU A 117 14.59 9.55 9.06
CA GLU A 117 14.97 8.67 10.17
C GLU A 117 13.90 7.62 10.48
N ALA A 118 12.69 7.79 9.94
CA ALA A 118 11.56 6.92 10.17
C ALA A 118 10.77 6.62 8.89
N ILE A 119 10.23 5.39 8.85
CA ILE A 119 9.21 4.97 7.90
C ILE A 119 7.96 4.66 8.70
N ILE A 120 6.82 5.18 8.26
CA ILE A 120 5.53 4.99 8.89
C ILE A 120 4.61 4.29 7.87
N THR A 121 3.97 3.21 8.30
CA THR A 121 3.04 2.44 7.46
C THR A 121 1.77 2.15 8.24
N GLY A 122 0.63 2.19 7.54
CA GLY A 122 -0.69 1.86 8.11
C GLY A 122 -1.07 0.39 7.94
N VAL A 123 -0.15 -0.48 7.47
CA VAL A 123 -0.43 -1.91 7.33
C VAL A 123 -0.67 -2.52 8.71
N CYS A 124 -1.83 -3.16 8.90
CA CYS A 124 -2.15 -3.88 10.12
C CYS A 124 -2.08 -5.40 9.90
N GLU A 125 -1.68 -6.16 10.91
CA GLU A 125 -1.74 -7.64 10.88
C GLU A 125 -3.18 -8.15 10.69
N THR A 126 -4.18 -7.39 11.14
CA THR A 126 -5.60 -7.74 10.95
C THR A 126 -6.09 -7.57 9.52
N ASP A 127 -5.37 -6.85 8.64
CA ASP A 127 -5.73 -6.78 7.22
C ASP A 127 -5.45 -8.11 6.49
N PHE A 128 -4.68 -9.01 7.12
CA PHE A 128 -4.50 -10.39 6.67
C PHE A 128 -5.62 -11.34 7.13
N SER A 129 -6.47 -10.93 8.09
CA SER A 129 -7.48 -11.80 8.71
C SER A 129 -8.78 -11.92 7.91
N GLY A 130 -8.76 -11.66 6.59
CA GLY A 130 -9.82 -12.07 5.67
C GLY A 130 -9.99 -13.59 5.55
N ILE A 131 -9.16 -14.38 6.26
CA ILE A 131 -9.41 -15.81 6.48
C ILE A 131 -10.61 -15.93 7.42
N PRO A 132 -11.71 -16.57 7.02
CA PRO A 132 -12.80 -16.85 7.94
C PRO A 132 -12.29 -17.85 8.99
N THR A 133 -11.98 -17.37 10.18
CA THR A 133 -12.03 -18.19 11.40
C THR A 133 -13.51 -18.36 11.77
N ALA A 134 -14.25 -19.11 10.95
CA ALA A 134 -15.54 -19.66 11.31
C ALA A 134 -15.29 -21.10 11.75
N GLY A 135 -15.29 -21.31 13.07
CA GLY A 135 -15.04 -22.62 13.66
C GLY A 135 -14.98 -22.60 15.17
N THR A 136 -15.93 -21.95 15.83
CA THR A 136 -16.35 -22.42 17.15
C THR A 136 -17.02 -23.77 16.98
N SER A 137 -16.41 -24.82 17.54
CA SER A 137 -17.15 -26.00 18.00
C SER A 137 -16.36 -26.64 19.15
N SER A 138 -16.93 -26.49 20.35
CA SER A 138 -16.82 -27.35 21.55
C SER A 138 -15.45 -27.86 21.99
#